data_AF-A0A962SUL9-F1
#
_entry.id   AF-A0A962SUL9-F1
#
_cell.length_a   1.000
_cell.length_b   1.000
_cell.length_c   1.000
_cell.angle_alpha   90.00
_cell.angle_beta   90.00
_cell.angle_gamma   90.00
#
_symmetry.space_group_name_H-M   'P 1'
#
loop_
_entity.id
_entity.type
_entity.pdbx_description
1 polymer ?
#
loop_
_entity_poly.entity_id
_entity_poly.type
_entity_poly.pdbx_seq_one_letter_code
_entity_poly.pdbx_strand_id
1 'polypeptide(L)'
;MIEVQGSTARNPDLDWSQIRETILMLALSVAQIEVSMRDSDGSVEALSNSFTSMVGQVKMIERTAASLPDTPENEAAKTAMIESCSTISEMMRSAIVAFQFYDKLTQRLSHVTSSLGSLANLVSDAKRLYNPYEWLGMQEKIKSRYTMEEERLMFEAVMEGKSVKQALAIYIEGIEEKKRKASAAHDDEEDIELF
;
A
#
# COMPACT_ATOMS: atom_id res chain seq x y z
N MET A 1 -16.40 -27.98 48.21
CA MET A 1 -17.59 -27.12 48.13
C MET A 1 -17.69 -26.71 46.67
N ILE A 2 -18.70 -27.19 45.94
CA ILE A 2 -18.84 -26.94 44.50
C ILE A 2 -19.62 -25.63 44.37
N GLU A 3 -18.97 -24.56 43.90
CA GLU A 3 -19.69 -23.34 43.52
C GLU A 3 -20.47 -23.62 42.24
N VAL A 4 -21.80 -23.59 42.34
CA VAL A 4 -22.68 -23.69 41.18
C VAL A 4 -22.87 -22.28 40.64
N GLN A 5 -22.18 -21.94 39.55
CA GLN A 5 -22.45 -20.72 38.80
C GLN A 5 -23.85 -20.79 38.17
N GLY A 6 -24.63 -19.71 38.31
CA GLY A 6 -26.00 -19.62 37.80
C GLY A 6 -26.10 -19.67 36.27
N SER A 7 -27.33 -19.86 35.75
CA SER A 7 -27.60 -19.99 34.31
C SER A 7 -27.18 -18.76 33.50
N THR A 8 -26.34 -18.96 32.49
CA THR A 8 -25.99 -17.96 31.47
C THR A 8 -27.05 -17.79 30.38
N ALA A 9 -28.22 -18.43 30.51
CA ALA A 9 -29.26 -18.48 29.47
C ALA A 9 -29.82 -17.10 29.05
N ARG A 10 -29.66 -16.06 29.89
CA ARG A 10 -30.06 -14.68 29.58
C ARG A 10 -28.95 -13.82 28.98
N ASN A 11 -27.71 -14.27 29.05
CA ASN A 11 -26.55 -13.60 28.47
C ASN A 11 -25.45 -14.66 28.22
N PRO A 12 -25.58 -15.48 27.16
CA PRO A 12 -24.60 -16.51 26.87
C PRO A 12 -23.29 -15.82 26.46
N ASP A 13 -22.31 -15.80 27.37
CA ASP A 13 -20.94 -15.37 27.06
C ASP A 13 -20.28 -16.46 26.20
N LEU A 14 -20.68 -16.49 24.94
CA LEU A 14 -20.15 -17.35 23.89
C LEU A 14 -18.74 -16.87 23.52
N ASP A 15 -17.77 -16.92 24.45
CA ASP A 15 -16.35 -16.53 24.25
C ASP A 15 -16.11 -15.16 23.55
N TRP A 16 -17.12 -14.31 23.39
CA TRP A 16 -17.06 -13.08 22.60
C TRP A 16 -16.21 -12.02 23.30
N SER A 17 -16.13 -12.07 24.63
CA SER A 17 -15.19 -11.31 25.43
C SER A 17 -13.74 -11.63 25.06
N GLN A 18 -13.37 -12.92 24.98
CA GLN A 18 -12.03 -13.37 24.59
C GLN A 18 -11.72 -13.04 23.12
N ILE A 19 -12.70 -13.22 22.22
CA ILE A 19 -12.57 -12.84 20.81
C ILE A 19 -12.31 -11.33 20.70
N ARG A 20 -13.10 -10.51 21.40
CA ARG A 20 -12.94 -9.04 21.43
C ARG A 20 -11.55 -8.64 21.94
N GLU A 21 -11.13 -9.16 23.07
CA GLU A 21 -9.81 -8.87 23.65
C GLU A 21 -8.69 -9.24 22.70
N THR A 22 -8.79 -10.39 22.04
CA THR A 22 -7.80 -10.84 21.04
C THR A 22 -7.77 -9.93 19.83
N ILE A 23 -8.93 -9.51 19.32
CA ILE A 23 -9.01 -8.54 18.21
C ILE A 23 -8.36 -7.21 18.61
N LEU A 24 -8.60 -6.73 19.84
CA LEU A 24 -7.99 -5.50 20.35
C LEU A 24 -6.47 -5.62 20.49
N MET A 25 -5.96 -6.77 20.94
CA MET A 25 -4.52 -7.05 21.00
C MET A 25 -3.88 -7.08 19.60
N LEU A 26 -4.56 -7.65 18.61
CA LEU A 26 -4.12 -7.59 17.22
C LEU A 26 -4.15 -6.17 16.67
N ALA A 27 -5.22 -5.41 16.96
CA ALA A 27 -5.33 -4.01 16.56
C ALA A 27 -4.21 -3.16 17.15
N LEU A 28 -3.88 -3.38 18.43
CA LEU A 28 -2.77 -2.71 19.10
C LEU A 28 -1.43 -3.07 18.45
N SER A 29 -1.19 -4.36 18.16
CA SER A 29 0.04 -4.80 17.48
C SER A 29 0.19 -4.14 16.11
N VAL A 30 -0.89 -4.03 15.32
CA VAL A 30 -0.87 -3.35 14.02
C VAL A 30 -0.65 -1.85 14.19
N ALA A 31 -1.29 -1.21 15.17
CA ALA A 31 -1.09 0.20 15.47
C ALA A 31 0.35 0.50 15.92
N GLN A 32 1.00 -0.42 16.64
CA GLN A 32 2.42 -0.29 17.01
C GLN A 32 3.33 -0.35 15.77
N ILE A 33 3.05 -1.23 14.81
CA ILE A 33 3.76 -1.27 13.53
C ILE A 33 3.54 0.05 12.77
N GLU A 34 2.30 0.55 12.73
CA GLU A 34 1.98 1.83 12.07
C GLU A 34 2.73 3.01 12.71
N VAL A 35 2.80 3.08 14.04
CA VAL A 35 3.55 4.13 14.75
C VAL A 35 5.05 4.00 14.50
N SER A 36 5.60 2.78 14.55
CA SER A 36 7.02 2.53 14.25
C SER A 36 7.37 2.90 12.82
N MET A 37 6.44 2.66 11.89
CA MET A 37 6.58 3.13 10.53
C MET A 37 6.56 4.65 10.48
N ARG A 38 5.55 5.33 11.04
CA ARG A 38 5.49 6.80 11.03
C ARG A 38 6.68 7.48 11.71
N ASP A 39 7.32 6.85 12.69
CA ASP A 39 8.57 7.35 13.29
C ASP A 39 9.71 7.44 12.24
N SER A 40 9.63 6.61 11.19
CA SER A 40 10.50 6.70 10.01
C SER A 40 10.02 7.68 8.92
N ASP A 41 8.87 8.35 9.08
CA ASP A 41 8.34 9.35 8.13
C ASP A 41 9.40 10.42 7.83
N GLY A 42 10.09 10.91 8.87
CA GLY A 42 11.13 11.92 8.72
C GLY A 42 12.33 11.45 7.89
N SER A 43 12.65 10.15 7.91
CA SER A 43 13.73 9.59 7.07
C SER A 43 13.30 9.50 5.60
N VAL A 44 12.04 9.12 5.35
CA VAL A 44 11.47 9.05 3.98
C VAL A 44 11.30 10.44 3.39
N GLU A 45 10.84 11.42 4.18
CA GLU A 45 10.75 12.81 3.78
C GLU A 45 12.14 13.40 3.46
N ALA A 46 13.14 13.13 4.31
CA ALA A 46 14.52 13.54 4.04
C ALA A 46 15.07 12.93 2.73
N LEU A 47 14.75 11.67 2.44
CA LEU A 47 15.10 11.01 1.17
C LEU A 47 14.42 11.70 -0.01
N SER A 48 13.11 11.95 0.06
CA SER A 48 12.34 12.65 -0.99
C SER A 48 12.89 14.06 -1.26
N ASN A 49 13.20 14.82 -0.22
CA ASN A 49 13.81 16.14 -0.31
C ASN A 49 15.22 16.09 -0.89
N SER A 50 16.01 15.05 -0.55
CA SER A 50 17.35 14.83 -1.10
C SER A 50 17.29 14.55 -2.60
N PHE A 51 16.37 13.70 -3.07
CA PHE A 51 16.17 13.49 -4.51
C PHE A 51 15.69 14.77 -5.20
N THR A 52 14.75 15.51 -4.62
CA THR A 52 14.31 16.78 -5.22
C THR A 52 15.48 17.77 -5.36
N SER A 53 16.34 17.86 -4.34
CA SER A 53 17.53 18.71 -4.34
C SER A 53 18.56 18.28 -5.39
N MET A 54 18.83 16.97 -5.48
CA MET A 54 19.74 16.41 -6.48
C MET A 54 19.22 16.64 -7.91
N VAL A 55 17.91 16.61 -8.17
CA VAL A 55 17.34 16.96 -9.50
C VAL A 55 17.65 18.43 -9.84
N GLY A 56 17.59 19.32 -8.84
CA GLY A 56 18.00 20.71 -8.98
C GLY A 56 19.49 20.84 -9.33
N GLN A 57 20.36 20.06 -8.68
CA GLN A 57 21.80 20.04 -8.98
C GLN A 57 22.09 19.51 -10.38
N VAL A 58 21.43 18.43 -10.81
CA VAL A 58 21.56 17.88 -12.16
C VAL A 58 21.18 18.92 -13.22
N LYS A 59 20.06 19.62 -13.04
CA LYS A 59 19.67 20.73 -13.94
C LYS A 59 20.69 21.87 -13.97
N MET A 60 21.38 22.13 -12.86
CA MET A 60 22.44 23.13 -12.81
C MET A 60 23.68 22.66 -13.59
N ILE A 61 24.03 21.37 -13.48
CA ILE A 61 25.11 20.75 -14.25
C ILE A 61 24.79 20.80 -15.74
N GLU A 62 23.56 20.46 -16.16
CA GLU A 62 23.13 20.57 -17.56
C GLU A 62 23.27 21.99 -18.11
N ARG A 63 22.83 23.01 -17.35
CA ARG A 63 22.98 24.42 -17.76
C ARG A 63 24.44 24.84 -17.86
N THR A 64 25.26 24.40 -16.92
CA THR A 64 26.70 24.70 -16.90
C THR A 64 27.39 24.05 -18.09
N ALA A 65 27.10 22.77 -18.35
CA ALA A 65 27.58 22.06 -19.52
C ALA A 65 27.15 22.78 -20.81
N ALA A 66 25.87 23.16 -20.94
CA ALA A 66 25.35 23.88 -22.10
C ALA A 66 26.04 25.25 -22.33
N SER A 67 26.49 25.91 -21.27
CA SER A 67 27.21 27.20 -21.34
C SER A 67 28.67 27.11 -21.79
N LEU A 68 29.25 25.90 -21.83
CA LEU A 68 30.62 25.71 -22.32
C LEU A 68 30.70 26.02 -23.83
N PRO A 69 31.83 26.54 -24.32
CA PRO A 69 32.00 26.84 -25.75
C PRO A 69 31.89 25.58 -26.60
N ASP A 70 31.20 25.68 -27.74
CA ASP A 70 31.11 24.62 -28.74
C ASP A 70 32.43 24.52 -29.51
N THR A 71 33.42 23.87 -28.89
CA THR A 71 34.67 23.48 -29.56
C THR A 71 34.69 21.97 -29.77
N PRO A 72 35.36 21.47 -30.83
CA PRO A 72 35.48 20.04 -31.10
C PRO A 72 36.09 19.25 -29.93
N GLU A 73 36.93 19.87 -29.11
CA GLU A 73 37.50 19.21 -27.92
C GLU A 73 36.47 19.01 -26.79
N ASN A 74 35.46 19.87 -26.70
CA ASN A 74 34.46 19.84 -25.62
C ASN A 74 33.17 19.10 -26.00
N GLU A 75 32.91 18.90 -27.30
CA GLU A 75 31.67 18.31 -27.80
C GLU A 75 31.38 16.93 -27.17
N ALA A 76 32.37 16.03 -27.17
CA ALA A 76 32.22 14.70 -26.58
C ALA A 76 31.95 14.75 -25.06
N ALA A 77 32.60 15.66 -24.33
CA ALA A 77 32.40 15.82 -22.90
C ALA A 77 31.03 16.43 -22.58
N LYS A 78 30.56 17.40 -23.38
CA LYS A 78 29.23 18.01 -23.27
C LYS A 78 28.14 16.95 -23.43
N THR A 79 28.22 16.14 -24.49
CA THR A 79 27.25 15.08 -24.77
C THR A 79 27.21 14.06 -23.64
N ALA A 80 28.38 13.56 -23.20
CA ALA A 80 28.46 12.60 -22.11
C ALA A 80 27.89 13.14 -20.78
N MET A 81 28.10 14.43 -20.49
CA MET A 81 27.53 15.08 -19.29
C MET A 81 26.00 15.19 -19.37
N ILE A 82 25.44 15.57 -20.52
CA ILE A 82 24.00 15.68 -20.72
C ILE A 82 23.34 14.30 -20.60
N GLU A 83 23.90 13.27 -21.24
CA GLU A 83 23.40 11.89 -21.14
C GLU A 83 23.44 11.36 -19.70
N SER A 84 24.54 11.62 -18.98
CA SER A 84 24.68 11.25 -17.56
C SER A 84 23.63 11.97 -16.70
N CYS A 85 23.38 13.25 -16.97
CA CYS A 85 22.36 14.03 -16.26
C CYS A 85 20.93 13.51 -16.51
N SER A 86 20.62 13.13 -17.76
CA SER A 86 19.33 12.51 -18.10
C SER A 86 19.14 11.20 -17.34
N THR A 87 20.16 10.33 -17.38
CA THR A 87 20.14 9.03 -16.69
C THR A 87 19.92 9.19 -15.19
N ILE A 88 20.66 10.11 -14.55
CA ILE A 88 20.49 10.40 -13.12
C ILE A 88 19.07 10.90 -12.84
N SER A 89 18.53 11.82 -13.67
CA SER A 89 17.17 12.34 -13.50
C SER A 89 16.10 11.24 -13.58
N GLU A 90 16.25 10.27 -14.47
CA GLU A 90 15.35 9.12 -14.60
C GLU A 90 15.43 8.17 -13.41
N MET A 91 16.65 7.82 -12.97
CA MET A 91 16.87 6.99 -11.78
C MET A 91 16.22 7.61 -10.55
N MET A 92 16.32 8.93 -10.43
CA MET A 92 15.74 9.68 -9.32
C MET A 92 14.22 9.74 -9.36
N ARG A 93 13.62 9.94 -10.55
CA ARG A 93 12.16 9.83 -10.71
C ARG A 93 11.67 8.44 -10.31
N SER A 94 12.38 7.39 -10.76
CA SER A 94 12.05 6.01 -10.40
C SER A 94 12.16 5.77 -8.90
N ALA A 95 13.19 6.30 -8.24
CA ALA A 95 13.33 6.23 -6.79
C ALA A 95 12.16 6.92 -6.06
N ILE A 96 11.78 8.14 -6.49
CA ILE A 96 10.64 8.88 -5.91
C ILE A 96 9.34 8.09 -6.06
N VAL A 97 9.08 7.49 -7.22
CA VAL A 97 7.91 6.63 -7.44
C VAL A 97 7.98 5.39 -6.54
N ALA A 98 9.15 4.77 -6.37
CA ALA A 98 9.32 3.63 -5.48
C ALA A 98 8.99 3.97 -4.01
N PHE A 99 9.27 5.19 -3.55
CA PHE A 99 8.89 5.64 -2.21
C PHE A 99 7.38 5.76 -1.99
N GLN A 100 6.55 5.79 -3.05
CA GLN A 100 5.09 5.72 -2.90
C GLN A 100 4.63 4.40 -2.27
N PHE A 101 5.45 3.34 -2.32
CA PHE A 101 5.20 2.11 -1.57
C PHE A 101 5.04 2.37 -0.08
N TYR A 102 5.81 3.30 0.46
CA TYR A 102 5.80 3.63 1.88
C TYR A 102 4.45 4.24 2.30
N ASP A 103 3.98 5.25 1.56
CA ASP A 103 2.65 5.86 1.79
C ASP A 103 1.53 4.80 1.69
N LYS A 104 1.60 3.96 0.65
CA LYS A 104 0.64 2.87 0.46
C LYS A 104 0.66 1.85 1.60
N LEU A 105 1.83 1.54 2.16
CA LEU A 105 1.97 0.60 3.27
C LEU A 105 1.39 1.20 4.56
N THR A 106 1.71 2.45 4.87
CA THR A 106 1.15 3.18 6.02
C THR A 106 -0.38 3.28 5.93
N GLN A 107 -0.91 3.59 4.74
CA GLN A 107 -2.36 3.62 4.50
C GLN A 107 -3.01 2.25 4.75
N ARG A 108 -2.41 1.16 4.24
CA ARG A 108 -2.91 -0.21 4.43
C ARG A 108 -2.92 -0.61 5.91
N LEU A 109 -1.90 -0.27 6.67
CA LEU A 109 -1.87 -0.53 8.13
C LEU A 109 -2.99 0.23 8.85
N SER A 110 -3.17 1.51 8.53
CA SER A 110 -4.26 2.32 9.09
C SER A 110 -5.64 1.73 8.80
N HIS A 111 -5.84 1.19 7.59
CA HIS A 111 -7.07 0.50 7.21
C HIS A 111 -7.30 -0.78 8.03
N VAL A 112 -6.24 -1.57 8.27
CA VAL A 112 -6.32 -2.79 9.09
C VAL A 112 -6.64 -2.43 10.55
N THR A 113 -5.94 -1.46 11.15
CA THR A 113 -6.20 -0.98 12.52
C THR A 113 -7.66 -0.54 12.68
N SER A 114 -8.17 0.27 11.73
CA SER A 114 -9.54 0.75 11.74
C SER A 114 -10.59 -0.37 11.58
N SER A 115 -10.28 -1.39 10.78
CA SER A 115 -11.15 -2.55 10.55
C SER A 115 -11.22 -3.44 11.78
N LEU A 116 -10.09 -3.71 12.44
CA LEU A 116 -10.03 -4.46 13.69
C LEU A 116 -10.75 -3.72 14.82
N GLY A 117 -10.59 -2.40 14.93
CA GLY A 117 -11.35 -1.59 15.88
C GLY A 117 -12.86 -1.63 15.62
N SER A 118 -13.28 -1.60 14.35
CA SER A 118 -14.70 -1.74 13.98
C SER A 118 -15.26 -3.11 14.37
N LEU A 119 -14.47 -4.18 14.16
CA LEU A 119 -14.83 -5.54 14.57
C LEU A 119 -14.97 -5.65 16.09
N ALA A 120 -13.99 -5.15 16.84
CA ALA A 120 -14.01 -5.15 18.31
C ALA A 120 -15.23 -4.43 18.87
N ASN A 121 -15.62 -3.30 18.26
CA ASN A 121 -16.81 -2.56 18.62
C ASN A 121 -18.10 -3.33 18.28
N LEU A 122 -18.14 -4.02 17.14
CA LEU A 122 -19.29 -4.84 16.75
C LEU A 122 -19.52 -6.00 17.74
N VAL A 123 -18.46 -6.74 18.08
CA VAL A 123 -18.57 -7.90 18.99
C VAL A 123 -18.82 -7.49 20.45
N SER A 124 -18.56 -6.22 20.82
CA SER A 124 -18.84 -5.70 22.17
C SER A 124 -20.32 -5.39 22.45
N ASP A 125 -21.16 -5.33 21.42
CA ASP A 125 -22.58 -5.04 21.55
C ASP A 125 -23.41 -6.26 21.19
N ALA A 126 -23.98 -6.94 22.20
CA ALA A 126 -24.78 -8.13 22.01
C ALA A 126 -25.97 -7.94 21.04
N LYS A 127 -26.57 -6.74 20.96
CA LYS A 127 -27.67 -6.48 20.03
C LYS A 127 -27.19 -6.46 18.58
N ARG A 128 -26.00 -5.90 18.34
CA ARG A 128 -25.40 -5.79 17.01
C ARG A 128 -24.73 -7.09 16.57
N LEU A 129 -24.12 -7.79 17.52
CA LEU A 129 -23.46 -9.07 17.34
C LEU A 129 -24.38 -10.12 16.69
N TYR A 130 -25.63 -10.23 17.16
CA TYR A 130 -26.60 -11.18 16.61
C TYR A 130 -27.37 -10.65 15.39
N ASN A 131 -27.04 -9.45 14.90
CA ASN A 131 -27.68 -8.86 13.74
C ASN A 131 -26.83 -9.09 12.46
N PRO A 132 -27.27 -9.93 11.52
CA PRO A 132 -26.50 -10.21 10.30
C PRO A 132 -26.29 -8.97 9.42
N TYR A 133 -27.17 -7.95 9.50
CA TYR A 133 -27.00 -6.71 8.74
C TYR A 133 -25.81 -5.88 9.22
N GLU A 134 -25.45 -5.95 10.51
CA GLU A 134 -24.27 -5.26 11.04
C GLU A 134 -22.98 -5.87 10.50
N TRP A 135 -22.95 -7.20 10.38
CA TRP A 135 -21.84 -7.94 9.78
C TRP A 135 -21.69 -7.64 8.28
N LEU A 136 -22.81 -7.64 7.54
CA LEU A 136 -22.82 -7.28 6.13
C LEU A 136 -22.34 -5.83 5.92
N GLY A 137 -22.85 -4.89 6.73
CA GLY A 137 -22.41 -3.49 6.68
C GLY A 137 -20.92 -3.32 7.00
N MET A 138 -20.39 -4.10 7.94
CA MET A 138 -18.96 -4.13 8.23
C MET A 138 -18.14 -4.68 7.06
N GLN A 139 -18.59 -5.78 6.44
CA GLN A 139 -17.92 -6.37 5.27
C GLN A 139 -17.90 -5.39 4.09
N GLU A 140 -19.02 -4.72 3.80
CA GLU A 140 -19.09 -3.69 2.76
C GLU A 140 -18.18 -2.49 3.08
N LYS A 141 -18.11 -2.08 4.35
CA LYS A 141 -17.19 -1.01 4.77
C LYS A 141 -15.73 -1.41 4.55
N ILE A 142 -15.35 -2.66 4.84
CA ILE A 142 -14.00 -3.16 4.56
C ILE A 142 -13.76 -3.22 3.05
N LYS A 143 -14.72 -3.77 2.29
CA LYS A 143 -14.68 -3.86 0.83
C LYS A 143 -14.46 -2.50 0.16
N SER A 144 -15.13 -1.45 0.65
CA SER A 144 -15.05 -0.10 0.11
C SER A 144 -13.65 0.53 0.17
N ARG A 145 -12.77 0.02 1.04
CA ARG A 145 -11.39 0.51 1.18
C ARG A 145 -10.45 -0.06 0.12
N TYR A 146 -10.86 -1.11 -0.59
CA TYR A 146 -10.10 -1.67 -1.71
C TYR A 146 -10.44 -0.88 -2.98
N THR A 147 -9.47 -0.10 -3.44
CA THR A 147 -9.62 0.78 -4.61
C THR A 147 -9.23 0.08 -5.91
N MET A 148 -8.33 -0.91 -5.85
CA MET A 148 -7.91 -1.67 -7.02
C MET A 148 -8.81 -2.89 -7.25
N GLU A 149 -9.07 -3.23 -8.52
CA GLU A 149 -9.90 -4.37 -8.91
C GLU A 149 -9.33 -5.69 -8.37
N GLU A 150 -8.00 -5.84 -8.44
CA GLU A 150 -7.29 -7.04 -8.00
C GLU A 150 -7.47 -7.26 -6.48
N GLU A 151 -7.52 -6.18 -5.71
CA GLU A 151 -7.77 -6.22 -4.27
C GLU A 151 -9.23 -6.58 -3.96
N ARG A 152 -10.19 -6.13 -4.78
CA ARG A 152 -11.60 -6.49 -4.64
C ARG A 152 -11.84 -7.95 -4.95
N LEU A 153 -11.23 -8.47 -6.02
CA LEU A 153 -11.29 -9.89 -6.39
C LEU A 153 -10.67 -10.79 -5.31
N MET A 154 -9.56 -10.34 -4.70
CA MET A 154 -8.97 -11.01 -3.53
C MET A 154 -9.95 -11.06 -2.35
N PHE A 155 -10.62 -9.95 -2.04
CA PHE A 155 -11.60 -9.90 -0.96
C PHE A 155 -12.82 -10.80 -1.26
N GLU A 156 -13.36 -10.72 -2.47
CA GLU A 156 -14.49 -11.56 -2.92
C GLU A 156 -14.15 -13.04 -2.88
N ALA A 157 -12.94 -13.43 -3.28
CA ALA A 157 -12.44 -14.79 -3.17
C ALA A 157 -12.51 -15.31 -1.72
N VAL A 158 -12.16 -14.50 -0.72
CA VAL A 158 -12.30 -14.86 0.69
C VAL A 158 -13.77 -14.99 1.09
N MET A 159 -14.62 -14.07 0.63
CA MET A 159 -16.07 -14.09 0.89
C MET A 159 -16.76 -15.32 0.27
N GLU A 160 -16.25 -15.83 -0.85
CA GLU A 160 -16.69 -17.07 -1.50
C GLU A 160 -16.16 -18.35 -0.82
N GLY A 161 -15.35 -18.21 0.24
CA GLY A 161 -14.81 -19.33 1.01
C GLY A 161 -13.45 -19.87 0.53
N LYS A 162 -12.75 -19.16 -0.38
CA LYS A 162 -11.37 -19.51 -0.72
C LYS A 162 -10.46 -19.20 0.48
N SER A 163 -9.41 -20.00 0.64
CA SER A 163 -8.40 -19.73 1.66
C SER A 163 -7.66 -18.42 1.39
N VAL A 164 -7.11 -17.79 2.43
CA VAL A 164 -6.28 -16.58 2.30
C VAL A 164 -5.13 -16.79 1.31
N LYS A 165 -4.51 -17.98 1.30
CA LYS A 165 -3.44 -18.31 0.35
C LYS A 165 -3.91 -18.30 -1.10
N GLN A 166 -5.11 -18.84 -1.37
CA GLN A 166 -5.69 -18.84 -2.72
C GLN A 166 -6.11 -17.42 -3.16
N ALA A 167 -6.72 -16.66 -2.26
CA ALA A 167 -7.08 -15.26 -2.53
C ALA A 167 -5.84 -14.42 -2.86
N LEU A 168 -4.73 -14.61 -2.12
CA LEU A 168 -3.46 -13.95 -2.40
C LEU A 168 -2.87 -14.37 -3.75
N ALA A 169 -3.00 -15.64 -4.14
CA ALA A 169 -2.56 -16.08 -5.47
C ALA A 169 -3.31 -15.35 -6.59
N ILE A 170 -4.64 -15.19 -6.46
CA ILE A 170 -5.48 -14.43 -7.41
C ILE A 170 -5.01 -12.97 -7.48
N TYR A 171 -4.72 -12.35 -6.34
CA TYR A 171 -4.21 -10.97 -6.29
C TYR A 171 -2.87 -10.84 -7.03
N ILE A 172 -1.91 -11.74 -6.75
CA ILE A 172 -0.57 -11.70 -7.37
C ILE A 172 -0.68 -11.87 -8.89
N GLU A 173 -1.44 -12.87 -9.34
CA GLU A 173 -1.68 -13.13 -10.76
C GLU A 173 -2.32 -11.94 -11.47
N GLY A 174 -3.33 -11.31 -10.85
CA GLY A 174 -3.98 -10.11 -11.39
C GLY A 174 -3.02 -8.92 -11.55
N ILE A 175 -2.12 -8.72 -10.58
CA ILE A 175 -1.10 -7.67 -10.65
C ILE A 175 -0.06 -7.98 -11.74
N GLU A 176 0.36 -9.22 -11.89
CA GLU A 176 1.31 -9.64 -12.93
C GLU A 176 0.71 -9.52 -14.34
N GLU A 177 -0.54 -9.91 -14.52
CA GLU A 177 -1.26 -9.78 -15.78
C GLU A 177 -1.39 -8.30 -16.19
N LYS A 178 -1.72 -7.42 -15.24
CA LYS A 178 -1.79 -5.98 -15.48
C LYS A 178 -0.45 -5.39 -15.87
N LYS A 179 0.64 -5.82 -15.24
CA LYS A 179 1.99 -5.43 -15.62
C LYS A 179 2.32 -5.89 -17.03
N ARG A 180 2.05 -7.15 -17.38
CA ARG A 180 2.25 -7.69 -18.73
C ARG A 180 1.50 -6.90 -19.79
N LYS A 181 0.22 -6.57 -19.53
CA LYS A 181 -0.60 -5.75 -20.43
C LYS A 181 -0.08 -4.32 -20.58
N ALA A 182 0.39 -3.71 -19.49
CA ALA A 182 0.98 -2.37 -19.54
C ALA A 182 2.30 -2.34 -20.32
N SER A 183 3.12 -3.39 -20.23
CA SER A 183 4.34 -3.53 -21.03
C SER A 183 4.03 -3.76 -22.51
N ALA A 184 3.06 -4.62 -22.83
CA ALA A 184 2.66 -4.90 -24.22
C ALA A 184 2.02 -3.67 -24.91
N ALA A 185 1.23 -2.88 -24.18
CA ALA A 185 0.66 -1.64 -24.71
C ALA A 185 1.70 -0.54 -24.96
N HIS A 186 2.85 -0.59 -24.29
CA HIS A 186 3.95 0.34 -24.51
C HIS A 186 4.75 -0.03 -25.77
N ASP A 187 4.97 -1.32 -26.03
CA ASP A 187 5.61 -1.81 -27.27
C ASP A 187 4.71 -1.56 -28.51
N ASP A 188 3.39 -1.73 -28.39
CA ASP A 188 2.44 -1.50 -29.50
C ASP A 188 2.31 -0.01 -29.90
N GLU A 189 2.57 0.95 -28.99
CA GLU A 189 2.58 2.39 -29.31
C GLU A 189 3.87 2.83 -30.03
N GLU A 190 5.02 2.22 -29.73
CA GLU A 190 6.28 2.49 -30.45
C GLU A 190 6.27 1.96 -31.90
N ASP A 191 5.56 0.85 -32.16
CA ASP A 191 5.43 0.26 -33.50
C ASP A 191 4.44 1.01 -34.43
N ILE A 192 3.61 1.91 -33.90
CA ILE A 192 2.62 2.70 -34.68
C ILE A 192 3.19 4.04 -35.19
N GLU A 193 4.35 4.51 -34.71
CA GLU A 193 5.03 5.73 -35.21
C GLU A 193 6.06 5.45 -36.32
N LEU A 194 5.73 4.59 -37.29
CA LEU A 194 6.61 4.35 -38.45
C LEU A 194 5.83 4.06 -39.75
N PHE A 195 4.88 4.95 -40.10
CA PHE A 195 4.33 5.06 -41.46
C PHE A 195 4.13 6.51 -41.88
#